data_AF-A0A6P7GQE0-F1
#
_entry.id   AF-A0A6P7GQE0-F1
#
_cell.length_a   1.000
_cell.length_b   1.000
_cell.length_c   1.000
_cell.angle_alpha   90.00
_cell.angle_beta   90.00
_cell.angle_gamma   90.00
#
_symmetry.space_group_name_H-M   'P 1'
#
loop_
_entity.id
_entity.type
_entity.pdbx_description
1 polymer ?
#
loop_
_entity_poly.entity_id
_entity_poly.type
_entity_poly.pdbx_seq_one_letter_code
_entity_poly.pdbx_strand_id
1 'polypeptide(L)'
;MVTKKNTKRAVVGDNNPGFPVYFGECSIEDKKKCSHLCYLLNGEATCGCPPGFRKKGNICEDINECDVQNGGCQHFCVNNIGSFSCDCPNGYQISHDGFSCEDINECHVRNGHGPCQDTCHNFPGSYRCSCSNLAGTRLADDLHTCADINQCTGNLSGCSHGCIDSHGRAYCTCPQGMELEDDWKTCKGN
;
A
#
# COMPACT_ATOMS: atom_id res chain seq x y z
N MET A 1 31.36 -33.89 -45.91
CA MET A 1 31.04 -32.48 -46.25
C MET A 1 29.54 -32.30 -46.15
N VAL A 2 29.04 -31.73 -45.05
CA VAL A 2 27.64 -31.34 -44.91
C VAL A 2 27.63 -29.84 -44.63
N THR A 3 27.02 -29.12 -45.55
CA THR A 3 26.85 -27.67 -45.59
C THR A 3 25.92 -27.22 -44.46
N LYS A 4 26.39 -26.35 -43.57
CA LYS A 4 25.49 -25.50 -42.77
C LYS A 4 25.45 -24.12 -43.42
N LYS A 5 24.38 -23.88 -44.17
CA LYS A 5 24.02 -22.58 -44.73
C LYS A 5 23.95 -21.55 -43.59
N ASN A 6 24.75 -20.49 -43.67
CA ASN A 6 24.59 -19.29 -42.85
C ASN A 6 23.25 -18.64 -43.21
N THR A 7 22.17 -19.06 -42.55
CA THR A 7 20.92 -18.32 -42.53
C THR A 7 21.12 -17.09 -41.66
N LYS A 8 21.37 -15.95 -42.30
CA LYS A 8 21.21 -14.63 -41.69
C LYS A 8 19.76 -14.52 -41.23
N ARG A 9 19.52 -14.61 -39.92
CA ARG A 9 18.20 -14.36 -39.33
C ARG A 9 18.18 -12.92 -38.86
N ALA A 10 17.37 -12.09 -39.52
CA ALA A 10 16.97 -10.80 -38.96
C ALA A 10 16.04 -11.11 -37.78
N VAL A 11 16.40 -10.65 -36.59
CA VAL A 11 15.48 -10.63 -35.44
C VAL A 11 15.15 -9.16 -35.21
N VAL A 12 13.89 -8.82 -35.50
CA VAL A 12 13.30 -7.52 -35.15
C VAL A 12 13.17 -7.49 -33.63
N GLY A 13 13.88 -6.58 -32.98
CA GLY A 13 13.61 -6.16 -31.61
C GLY A 13 12.89 -4.82 -31.68
N ASP A 14 11.70 -4.77 -31.10
CA ASP A 14 10.74 -3.68 -31.27
C ASP A 14 11.25 -2.33 -30.70
N ASN A 15 11.13 -1.28 -31.53
CA ASN A 15 11.10 0.16 -31.23
C ASN A 15 12.38 0.93 -30.81
N ASN A 16 13.28 1.25 -31.76
CA ASN A 16 13.85 2.61 -31.98
C ASN A 16 14.63 2.68 -33.33
N PRO A 17 14.63 3.81 -34.08
CA PRO A 17 15.16 3.88 -35.44
C PRO A 17 16.64 4.25 -35.47
N GLY A 18 17.42 3.68 -36.40
CA GLY A 18 18.51 4.44 -37.00
C GLY A 18 19.82 3.76 -37.40
N PHE A 19 20.14 2.52 -37.02
CA PHE A 19 21.41 1.90 -37.49
C PHE A 19 21.30 0.38 -37.73
N PRO A 20 21.73 -0.13 -38.90
CA PRO A 20 21.83 -1.57 -39.13
C PRO A 20 23.01 -2.14 -38.32
N VAL A 21 22.71 -2.88 -37.25
CA VAL A 21 23.74 -3.61 -36.49
C VAL A 21 24.02 -4.92 -37.21
N TYR A 22 25.19 -5.02 -37.87
CA TYR A 22 25.66 -6.28 -38.45
C TYR A 22 26.17 -7.18 -37.32
N PHE A 23 25.31 -8.03 -36.76
CA PHE A 23 25.72 -9.04 -35.79
C PHE A 23 26.53 -10.15 -36.48
N GLY A 24 27.85 -10.01 -36.48
CA GLY A 24 28.73 -11.18 -36.51
C GLY A 24 28.77 -11.80 -35.10
N GLU A 25 28.81 -13.14 -35.01
CA GLU A 25 28.92 -13.82 -33.72
C GLU A 25 30.35 -13.75 -33.20
N CYS A 26 30.53 -13.34 -31.94
CA CYS A 26 31.84 -13.40 -31.27
C CYS A 26 32.38 -14.83 -31.16
N SER A 27 33.70 -14.97 -31.17
CA SER A 27 34.38 -16.22 -30.83
C SER A 27 34.09 -16.63 -29.38
N ILE A 28 34.26 -17.92 -29.06
CA ILE A 28 34.07 -18.42 -27.69
C ILE A 28 35.04 -17.74 -26.71
N GLU A 29 36.27 -17.48 -27.14
CA GLU A 29 37.30 -16.81 -26.32
C GLU A 29 36.95 -15.35 -26.05
N ASP A 30 36.36 -14.66 -27.02
CA ASP A 30 35.96 -13.26 -26.82
C ASP A 30 34.70 -13.12 -25.97
N LYS A 31 33.75 -14.07 -26.07
CA LYS A 31 32.58 -14.13 -25.19
C LYS A 31 32.99 -14.25 -23.71
N LYS A 32 34.02 -15.04 -23.39
CA LYS A 32 34.52 -15.21 -22.01
C LYS A 32 35.10 -13.93 -21.40
N LYS A 33 35.54 -12.98 -22.24
CA LYS A 33 36.11 -11.72 -21.77
C LYS A 33 35.04 -10.71 -21.37
N CYS A 34 33.81 -10.87 -21.83
CA CYS A 34 32.69 -9.97 -21.56
C CYS A 34 31.81 -10.53 -20.44
N SER A 35 31.41 -9.67 -19.50
CA SER A 35 30.47 -10.08 -18.44
C SER A 35 29.05 -10.40 -18.95
N HIS A 36 28.60 -9.74 -20.02
CA HIS A 36 27.21 -9.84 -20.51
C HIS A 36 27.15 -10.07 -22.03
N LEU A 37 27.20 -9.00 -22.83
CA LEU A 37 27.01 -9.08 -24.27
C LEU A 37 28.36 -8.95 -24.99
N CYS A 38 28.53 -9.71 -26.07
CA CYS A 38 29.64 -9.58 -26.99
C CYS A 38 29.11 -9.49 -28.42
N TYR A 39 29.60 -8.51 -29.18
CA TYR A 39 29.29 -8.33 -30.61
C TYR A 39 30.52 -7.83 -31.35
N LEU A 40 30.53 -7.98 -32.68
CA LEU A 40 31.59 -7.43 -33.53
C LEU A 40 31.23 -6.01 -33.98
N LEU A 41 32.13 -5.05 -33.76
CA LEU A 41 32.05 -3.71 -34.33
C LEU A 41 33.24 -3.53 -35.27
N ASN A 42 32.98 -3.30 -36.56
CA ASN A 42 34.02 -3.19 -37.59
C ASN A 42 35.02 -4.37 -37.64
N GLY A 43 34.57 -5.57 -37.25
CA GLY A 43 35.41 -6.77 -37.19
C GLY A 43 36.14 -6.99 -35.85
N GLU A 44 36.02 -6.08 -34.89
CA GLU A 44 36.63 -6.19 -33.56
C GLU A 44 35.60 -6.61 -32.49
N ALA A 45 35.97 -7.55 -31.63
CA ALA A 45 35.12 -7.99 -30.53
C ALA A 45 34.95 -6.89 -29.48
N THR A 46 33.70 -6.47 -29.30
CA THR A 46 33.31 -5.40 -28.38
C THR A 46 32.29 -5.93 -27.37
N CYS A 47 32.52 -5.65 -26.09
CA CYS A 47 31.55 -5.93 -25.04
C CYS A 47 30.46 -4.86 -24.97
N GLY A 48 29.21 -5.28 -24.79
CA GLY A 48 28.05 -4.42 -24.55
C GLY A 48 27.40 -4.71 -23.20
N CYS A 49 26.62 -3.74 -22.72
CA CYS A 49 25.85 -3.86 -21.50
C CYS A 49 24.35 -3.81 -21.77
N PRO A 50 23.53 -4.58 -21.03
CA PRO A 50 22.08 -4.42 -21.06
C PRO A 50 21.66 -3.01 -20.59
N PRO A 51 20.41 -2.57 -20.87
CA PRO A 51 19.83 -1.40 -20.24
C PRO A 51 19.91 -1.47 -18.71
N GLY A 52 20.10 -0.33 -18.04
CA GLY A 52 20.30 -0.26 -16.58
C GLY A 52 21.75 -0.53 -16.12
N PHE A 53 22.68 -0.77 -17.05
CA PHE A 53 24.09 -0.99 -16.71
C PHE A 53 25.01 -0.04 -17.46
N ARG A 54 26.09 0.38 -16.80
CA ARG A 54 27.19 1.11 -17.43
C ARG A 54 28.37 0.19 -17.67
N LYS A 55 29.07 0.42 -18.78
CA LYS A 55 30.28 -0.33 -19.14
C LYS A 55 31.47 0.20 -18.36
N LYS A 56 32.21 -0.69 -17.70
CA LYS A 56 33.52 -0.41 -17.08
C LYS A 56 34.52 -1.46 -17.53
N GLY A 57 35.28 -1.14 -18.58
CA GLY A 57 36.08 -2.15 -19.27
C GLY A 57 35.18 -3.19 -19.94
N ASN A 58 35.35 -4.47 -19.58
CA ASN A 58 34.54 -5.57 -20.11
C ASN A 58 33.43 -6.05 -19.15
N ILE A 59 33.30 -5.39 -17.99
CA ILE A 59 32.23 -5.65 -17.03
C ILE A 59 31.13 -4.61 -17.14
N CYS A 60 29.91 -5.04 -16.84
CA CYS A 60 28.75 -4.17 -16.72
C CYS A 60 28.47 -4.00 -15.24
N GLU A 61 28.60 -2.76 -14.77
CA GLU A 61 28.21 -2.37 -13.42
C GLU A 61 26.80 -1.84 -13.48
N ASP A 62 25.99 -2.25 -12.51
CA ASP A 62 24.66 -1.71 -12.29
C ASP A 62 24.70 -0.18 -12.15
N ILE A 63 23.75 0.49 -12.78
CA ILE A 63 23.55 1.93 -12.58
C ILE A 63 22.59 2.06 -11.42
N ASN A 64 23.03 2.75 -10.37
CA ASN A 64 22.11 3.12 -9.30
C ASN A 64 21.33 4.37 -9.70
N GLU A 65 20.12 4.21 -10.25
CA GLU A 65 19.30 5.36 -10.65
C GLU A 65 18.86 6.21 -9.45
N CYS A 66 18.83 5.65 -8.24
CA CYS A 66 18.46 6.38 -7.02
C CYS A 66 19.48 7.46 -6.63
N ASP A 67 20.73 7.34 -7.06
CA ASP A 67 21.78 8.34 -6.78
C ASP A 67 21.50 9.69 -7.49
N VAL A 68 20.61 9.70 -8.49
CA VAL A 68 20.27 10.89 -9.27
C VAL A 68 18.80 11.23 -9.06
N GLN A 69 18.54 12.37 -8.40
CA GLN A 69 17.18 12.88 -8.13
C GLN A 69 16.24 11.81 -7.53
N ASN A 70 16.76 10.90 -6.71
CA ASN A 70 15.99 9.81 -6.10
C ASN A 70 15.28 8.92 -7.14
N GLY A 71 15.86 8.75 -8.33
CA GLY A 71 15.21 8.03 -9.44
C GLY A 71 13.91 8.68 -9.94
N GLY A 72 13.60 9.92 -9.51
CA GLY A 72 12.30 10.57 -9.74
C GLY A 72 11.19 10.10 -8.78
N CYS A 73 11.49 9.26 -7.79
CA CYS A 73 10.52 8.79 -6.81
C CYS A 73 10.08 9.90 -5.86
N GLN A 74 8.79 9.96 -5.53
CA GLN A 74 8.25 10.93 -4.58
C GLN A 74 8.80 10.74 -3.16
N HIS A 75 8.97 9.49 -2.72
CA HIS A 75 9.44 9.17 -1.36
C HIS A 75 10.71 8.31 -1.40
N PHE A 76 10.58 6.99 -1.52
CA PHE A 76 11.71 6.08 -1.42
C PHE A 76 12.08 5.52 -2.79
N CYS A 77 13.37 5.53 -3.11
CA CYS A 77 13.90 4.84 -4.28
C CYS A 77 14.65 3.59 -3.83
N VAL A 78 14.37 2.47 -4.49
CA VAL A 78 15.00 1.18 -4.27
C VAL A 78 15.76 0.80 -5.53
N ASN A 79 17.08 0.73 -5.42
CA ASN A 79 17.93 0.28 -6.51
C ASN A 79 17.86 -1.24 -6.64
N ASN A 80 17.57 -1.73 -7.84
CA ASN A 80 17.54 -3.14 -8.18
C ASN A 80 18.62 -3.43 -9.24
N ILE A 81 18.99 -4.70 -9.43
CA ILE A 81 19.98 -5.01 -10.46
C ILE A 81 19.33 -4.83 -11.85
N GLY A 82 19.84 -3.86 -12.61
CA GLY A 82 19.41 -3.51 -13.96
C GLY A 82 18.17 -2.59 -14.03
N SER A 83 17.67 -2.11 -12.89
CA SER A 83 16.57 -1.15 -12.82
C SER A 83 16.44 -0.52 -11.44
N PHE A 84 15.42 0.30 -11.24
CA PHE A 84 15.01 0.77 -9.92
C PHE A 84 13.50 0.67 -9.77
N SER A 85 13.01 0.89 -8.56
CA SER A 85 11.59 1.00 -8.26
C SER A 85 11.37 2.03 -7.17
N CYS A 86 10.23 2.72 -7.21
CA CYS A 86 9.80 3.61 -6.14
C CYS A 86 8.96 2.86 -5.11
N ASP A 87 9.06 3.29 -3.85
CA ASP A 87 8.29 2.77 -2.73
C ASP A 87 7.72 3.91 -1.87
N CYS A 88 6.66 3.60 -1.13
CA CYS A 88 5.83 4.58 -0.44
C CYS A 88 5.86 4.41 1.09
N PRO A 89 5.62 5.48 1.86
CA PRO A 89 5.43 5.38 3.31
C PRO A 89 4.24 4.50 3.67
N ASN A 90 4.23 4.00 4.92
CA ASN A 90 3.08 3.28 5.46
C ASN A 90 1.78 4.10 5.31
N GLY A 91 0.70 3.43 4.90
CA GLY A 91 -0.59 4.07 4.60
C GLY A 91 -0.70 4.65 3.18
N TYR A 92 0.34 4.49 2.35
CA TYR A 92 0.33 4.91 0.95
C TYR A 92 0.64 3.74 0.02
N GLN A 93 0.16 3.84 -1.22
CA GLN A 93 0.45 2.90 -2.30
C GLN A 93 1.06 3.63 -3.50
N ILE A 94 1.83 2.90 -4.30
CA ILE A 94 2.38 3.47 -5.54
C ILE A 94 1.23 3.78 -6.52
N SER A 95 1.29 4.96 -7.12
CA SER A 95 0.36 5.40 -8.17
C SER A 95 0.64 4.64 -9.48
N HIS A 96 -0.28 4.79 -10.44
CA HIS A 96 -0.16 4.22 -11.79
C HIS A 96 1.04 4.74 -12.59
N ASP A 97 1.59 5.90 -12.23
CA ASP A 97 2.80 6.42 -12.86
C ASP A 97 4.07 5.64 -12.45
N GLY A 98 4.02 4.88 -11.34
CA GLY A 98 5.15 4.15 -10.78
C GLY A 98 6.15 5.00 -9.98
N PHE A 99 5.87 6.30 -9.76
CA PHE A 99 6.78 7.25 -9.09
C PHE A 99 6.13 7.96 -7.89
N SER A 100 4.82 8.22 -7.97
CA SER A 100 4.07 8.96 -6.97
C SER A 100 3.40 8.02 -5.96
N CYS A 101 3.09 8.55 -4.78
CA CYS A 101 2.42 7.85 -3.71
C CYS A 101 1.02 8.43 -3.50
N GLU A 102 0.02 7.55 -3.53
CA GLU A 102 -1.37 7.86 -3.26
C GLU A 102 -1.79 7.29 -1.92
N ASP A 103 -2.61 8.04 -1.20
CA ASP A 103 -3.16 7.63 0.08
C ASP A 103 -4.04 6.38 -0.06
N ILE A 104 -3.81 5.38 0.78
CA ILE A 104 -4.67 4.20 0.83
C ILE A 104 -5.92 4.58 1.61
N ASN A 105 -7.06 4.67 0.94
CA ASN A 105 -8.31 4.91 1.65
C ASN A 105 -8.85 3.63 2.30
N GLU A 106 -8.53 3.41 3.57
CA GLU A 106 -8.95 2.21 4.29
C GLU A 106 -10.46 2.19 4.55
N CYS A 107 -11.17 3.32 4.43
CA CYS A 107 -12.62 3.36 4.58
C CYS A 107 -13.36 2.76 3.39
N HIS A 108 -12.75 2.65 2.21
CA HIS A 108 -13.42 2.10 1.03
C HIS A 108 -13.78 0.60 1.15
N VAL A 109 -13.19 -0.12 2.10
CA VAL A 109 -13.60 -1.51 2.36
C VAL A 109 -14.94 -1.57 3.10
N ARG A 110 -15.62 -2.73 3.04
CA ARG A 110 -16.90 -2.97 3.74
C ARG A 110 -17.96 -1.89 3.47
N ASN A 111 -18.16 -1.51 2.21
CA ASN A 111 -19.14 -0.51 1.78
C ASN A 111 -18.96 0.88 2.45
N GLY A 112 -17.72 1.31 2.69
CA GLY A 112 -17.46 2.63 3.29
C GLY A 112 -17.25 2.61 4.81
N HIS A 113 -17.50 1.46 5.48
CA HIS A 113 -17.30 1.33 6.92
C HIS A 113 -15.85 1.12 7.33
N GLY A 114 -14.98 0.75 6.38
CA GLY A 114 -13.59 0.46 6.69
C GLY A 114 -13.45 -0.66 7.73
N PRO A 115 -12.40 -0.63 8.55
CA PRO A 115 -12.22 -1.58 9.66
C PRO A 115 -13.02 -1.18 10.92
N CYS A 116 -13.81 -0.10 10.89
CA CYS A 116 -14.52 0.46 12.03
C CYS A 116 -15.86 -0.24 12.31
N GLN A 117 -16.32 -0.21 13.56
CA GLN A 117 -17.66 -0.68 13.94
C GLN A 117 -18.77 0.28 13.51
N ASP A 118 -18.56 1.59 13.63
CA ASP A 118 -19.50 2.64 13.20
C ASP A 118 -18.92 3.43 12.04
N THR A 119 -18.39 4.64 12.26
CA THR A 119 -18.01 5.52 11.15
C THR A 119 -16.50 5.54 10.95
N CYS A 120 -16.05 5.41 9.69
CA CYS A 120 -14.66 5.53 9.28
C CYS A 120 -14.39 6.89 8.64
N HIS A 121 -13.29 7.53 9.04
CA HIS A 121 -12.80 8.77 8.44
C HIS A 121 -11.40 8.54 7.88
N ASN A 122 -11.24 8.77 6.59
CA ASN A 122 -9.95 8.62 5.92
C ASN A 122 -9.08 9.86 6.12
N PHE A 123 -7.79 9.68 6.37
CA PHE A 123 -6.79 10.74 6.51
C PHE A 123 -5.52 10.38 5.74
N PRO A 124 -4.69 11.36 5.35
CA PRO A 124 -3.40 11.06 4.74
C PRO A 124 -2.54 10.13 5.62
N GLY A 125 -2.27 8.93 5.12
CA GLY A 125 -1.45 7.89 5.73
C GLY A 125 -2.12 7.04 6.81
N SER A 126 -3.42 7.22 7.07
CA SER A 126 -4.15 6.51 8.13
C SER A 126 -5.64 6.77 8.07
N TYR A 127 -6.43 6.02 8.83
CA TYR A 127 -7.84 6.31 9.11
C TYR A 127 -8.08 6.53 10.61
N ARG A 128 -9.28 7.00 10.95
CA ARG A 128 -9.79 6.98 12.33
C ARG A 128 -11.25 6.53 12.37
N CYS A 129 -11.57 5.72 13.37
CA CYS A 129 -12.94 5.32 13.66
C CYS A 129 -13.61 6.30 14.64
N SER A 130 -14.93 6.39 14.55
CA SER A 130 -15.76 7.14 15.49
C SER A 130 -17.09 6.43 15.72
N CYS A 131 -17.65 6.62 16.92
CA CYS A 131 -18.90 6.00 17.36
C CYS A 131 -20.06 7.00 17.48
N SER A 132 -19.97 8.10 16.72
CA SER A 132 -20.87 9.25 16.86
C SER A 132 -22.32 8.94 16.47
N ASN A 133 -22.56 7.88 15.69
CA ASN A 133 -23.92 7.48 15.31
C ASN A 133 -24.49 6.37 16.21
N LEU A 134 -23.66 5.79 17.09
CA LEU A 134 -24.07 4.82 18.10
C LEU A 134 -24.22 5.52 19.46
N ALA A 135 -25.43 6.03 19.71
CA ALA A 135 -25.76 6.73 20.95
C ALA A 135 -25.42 5.90 22.19
N GLY A 136 -24.86 6.58 23.21
CA GLY A 136 -24.46 5.95 24.46
C GLY A 136 -23.22 5.06 24.35
N THR A 137 -22.44 5.17 23.27
CA THR A 137 -21.17 4.46 23.12
C THR A 137 -20.00 5.42 22.96
N ARG A 138 -18.78 4.92 23.20
CA ARG A 138 -17.52 5.61 22.94
C ARG A 138 -16.58 4.70 22.17
N LEU A 139 -15.60 5.29 21.50
CA LEU A 139 -14.52 4.52 20.90
C LEU A 139 -13.77 3.73 22.00
N ALA A 140 -13.63 2.44 21.77
CA ALA A 140 -12.91 1.53 22.64
C ALA A 140 -11.38 1.69 22.48
N ASP A 141 -10.62 1.03 23.35
CA ASP A 141 -9.16 1.14 23.38
C ASP A 141 -8.48 0.47 22.17
N ASP A 142 -9.20 -0.41 21.46
CA ASP A 142 -8.75 -0.99 20.18
C ASP A 142 -8.84 0.01 19.01
N LEU A 143 -9.44 1.19 19.23
CA LEU A 143 -9.67 2.25 18.25
C LEU A 143 -10.57 1.86 17.05
N HIS A 144 -11.31 0.76 17.15
CA HIS A 144 -12.16 0.23 16.08
C HIS A 144 -13.59 -0.02 16.54
N THR A 145 -13.75 -0.54 17.75
CA THR A 145 -15.05 -0.91 18.30
C THR A 145 -15.64 0.20 19.14
N CYS A 146 -16.96 0.13 19.32
CA CYS A 146 -17.72 1.07 20.13
C CYS A 146 -18.15 0.37 21.41
N ALA A 147 -17.57 0.81 22.52
CA ALA A 147 -17.88 0.32 23.85
C ALA A 147 -19.06 1.11 24.44
N ASP A 148 -19.98 0.40 25.07
CA ASP A 148 -21.08 1.02 25.81
C ASP A 148 -20.52 1.93 26.93
N ILE A 149 -21.03 3.16 26.97
CA ILE A 149 -20.81 4.08 28.08
C ILE A 149 -21.82 3.72 29.15
N ASN A 150 -21.34 3.40 30.36
CA ASN A 150 -22.23 3.15 31.48
C ASN A 150 -22.91 4.45 31.94
N GLN A 151 -24.13 4.65 31.46
CA GLN A 151 -24.92 5.85 31.73
C GLN A 151 -25.49 5.87 33.16
N CYS A 152 -25.50 4.73 33.86
CA CYS A 152 -25.90 4.67 35.27
C CYS A 152 -24.83 5.23 36.21
N THR A 153 -23.60 5.47 35.74
CA THR A 153 -22.57 6.12 36.54
C THR A 153 -22.87 7.61 36.74
N GLY A 154 -22.62 8.13 37.95
CA GLY A 154 -22.91 9.52 38.31
C GLY A 154 -24.31 9.71 38.89
N ASN A 155 -25.27 10.17 38.09
CA ASN A 155 -26.61 10.55 38.54
C ASN A 155 -27.69 9.48 38.24
N LEU A 156 -27.33 8.19 38.17
CA LEU A 156 -28.25 7.10 37.82
C LEU A 156 -29.06 7.37 36.53
N SER A 157 -28.52 8.13 35.57
CA SER A 157 -29.29 8.60 34.40
C SER A 157 -30.61 9.32 34.74
N GLY A 158 -30.70 9.95 35.92
CA GLY A 158 -31.90 10.59 36.44
C GLY A 158 -32.96 9.64 36.99
N CYS A 159 -32.66 8.35 37.15
CA CYS A 159 -33.56 7.40 37.78
C CYS A 159 -33.70 7.69 39.28
N SER A 160 -34.94 7.65 39.79
CA SER A 160 -35.23 7.82 41.22
C SER A 160 -34.71 6.67 42.09
N HIS A 161 -34.59 5.45 41.54
CA HIS A 161 -34.21 4.24 42.28
C HIS A 161 -33.15 3.42 41.54
N GLY A 162 -33.56 2.38 40.80
CA GLY A 162 -32.66 1.49 40.09
C GLY A 162 -32.36 2.00 38.67
N CYS A 163 -31.16 1.67 38.18
CA CYS A 163 -30.74 1.95 36.81
C CYS A 163 -30.04 0.71 36.25
N ILE A 164 -30.39 0.33 35.02
CA ILE A 164 -29.78 -0.75 34.26
C ILE A 164 -29.22 -0.15 32.96
N ASP A 165 -27.94 -0.37 32.70
CA ASP A 165 -27.25 0.05 31.47
C ASP A 165 -27.25 -1.10 30.46
N SER A 166 -27.67 -0.85 29.22
CA SER A 166 -27.74 -1.85 28.16
C SER A 166 -27.77 -1.20 26.77
N HIS A 167 -26.86 -1.63 25.87
CA HIS A 167 -26.80 -1.23 24.45
C HIS A 167 -26.87 0.29 24.24
N GLY A 168 -26.02 1.03 24.94
CA GLY A 168 -25.96 2.49 24.85
C GLY A 168 -27.20 3.20 25.38
N ARG A 169 -28.04 2.54 26.19
CA ARG A 169 -29.20 3.15 26.87
C ARG A 169 -29.27 2.77 28.36
N ALA A 170 -29.76 3.69 29.17
CA ALA A 170 -30.12 3.42 30.55
C ALA A 170 -31.64 3.29 30.73
N TYR A 171 -32.03 2.27 31.50
CA TYR A 171 -33.41 1.96 31.85
C TYR A 171 -33.57 2.07 33.37
N CYS A 172 -34.60 2.75 33.84
CA CYS A 172 -34.87 2.83 35.27
C CYS A 172 -35.66 1.60 35.74
N THR A 173 -35.43 1.19 36.99
CA THR A 173 -36.16 0.08 37.62
C THR A 173 -36.64 0.47 39.00
N CYS A 174 -37.80 -0.07 39.39
CA CYS A 174 -38.43 0.22 40.68
C CYS A 174 -38.30 -0.96 41.65
N PRO A 175 -38.19 -0.69 42.96
CA PRO A 175 -38.34 -1.71 44.00
C PRO A 175 -39.72 -2.38 43.96
N GLN A 176 -39.85 -3.52 44.64
CA GLN A 176 -41.12 -4.26 44.70
C GLN A 176 -42.25 -3.40 45.29
N GLY A 177 -43.41 -3.38 44.63
CA GLY A 177 -44.59 -2.62 45.06
C GLY A 177 -44.63 -1.16 44.58
N MET A 178 -43.67 -0.75 43.74
CA MET A 178 -43.65 0.55 43.07
C MET A 178 -43.69 0.40 41.56
N GLU A 179 -44.27 1.39 40.88
CA GLU A 179 -44.37 1.44 39.42
C GLU A 179 -43.67 2.71 38.89
N LEU A 180 -43.18 2.65 37.66
CA LEU A 180 -42.62 3.82 36.97
C LEU A 180 -43.74 4.77 36.56
N GLU A 181 -43.54 6.06 36.79
CA GLU A 181 -44.40 7.13 36.29
C GLU A 181 -44.15 7.37 34.78
N ASP A 182 -45.00 8.22 34.17
CA ASP A 182 -44.95 8.56 32.74
C ASP A 182 -43.62 9.20 32.28
N ASP A 183 -42.81 9.69 33.21
CA ASP A 183 -41.47 10.23 32.94
C ASP A 183 -40.40 9.15 32.72
N TRP A 184 -40.73 7.88 32.98
CA TRP A 184 -39.83 6.71 32.91
C TRP A 184 -38.60 6.79 33.83
N LYS A 185 -38.64 7.67 34.84
CA LYS A 185 -37.53 7.94 35.77
C LYS A 185 -37.96 7.80 37.23
N THR A 186 -39.18 8.20 37.57
CA THR A 186 -39.67 8.28 38.94
C THR A 186 -40.48 7.05 39.30
N CYS A 187 -40.22 6.45 40.46
CA CYS A 187 -41.01 5.34 40.99
C CYS A 187 -42.00 5.86 42.04
N LYS A 188 -43.25 5.42 41.93
CA LYS A 188 -44.31 5.74 42.88
C LYS A 188 -44.92 4.46 43.44
N GLY A 189 -45.19 4.46 44.74
CA GLY A 189 -45.96 3.40 45.39
C GLY A 189 -47.45 3.63 45.18
N ASN A 190 -48.21 2.54 45.03
CA ASN A 190 -49.67 2.57 45.13
C ASN A 190 -50.13 2.93 46.55
#